data_AF-A0A1I2HZR6-F1
#
_entry.id   AF-A0A1I2HZR6-F1
#
_cell.length_a   1.000
_cell.length_b   1.000
_cell.length_c   1.000
_cell.angle_alpha   90.00
_cell.angle_beta   90.00
_cell.angle_gamma   90.00
#
_symmetry.space_group_name_H-M   'P 1'
#
loop_
_entity.id
_entity.type
_entity.pdbx_description
1 polymer ?
#
loop_
_entity_poly.entity_id
_entity_poly.type
_entity_poly.pdbx_seq_one_letter_code
_entity_poly.pdbx_strand_id
1 'polypeptide(L)'
;MARHSACPSDTSPKASNTGDGDEFGFALALSTDGTTLAVSAPWESSKSAGINGDRSDGAAYSGAVYVFTQQDGAWAQQAYIKASNTEQFDTFGYAIQACPCREKT
;
A
#
# COMPACT_ATOMS: atom_id res chain seq x y z
N MET A 1 -22.04 -0.18 35.16
CA MET A 1 -21.53 0.97 34.37
C MET A 1 -20.69 0.41 33.23
N ALA A 2 -21.29 0.15 32.07
CA ALA A 2 -20.56 -0.31 30.90
C ALA A 2 -19.76 0.88 30.35
N ARG A 3 -18.42 0.79 30.39
CA ARG A 3 -17.58 1.74 29.67
C ARG A 3 -17.80 1.46 28.19
N HIS A 4 -18.47 2.37 27.50
CA HIS A 4 -18.37 2.46 26.05
C HIS A 4 -16.91 2.73 25.75
N SER A 5 -16.17 1.70 25.34
CA SER A 5 -14.88 1.90 24.69
C SER A 5 -15.15 2.81 23.49
N ALA A 6 -14.65 4.04 23.55
CA ALA A 6 -14.54 4.85 22.35
C ALA A 6 -13.82 4.00 21.30
N CYS A 7 -14.33 3.99 20.07
CA CYS A 7 -13.57 3.45 18.95
C CYS A 7 -12.20 4.14 19.01
N PRO A 8 -11.06 3.41 19.07
CA PRO A 8 -9.76 4.03 18.90
C PRO A 8 -9.85 4.94 17.69
N SER A 9 -9.26 6.13 17.73
CA SER A 9 -9.18 7.01 16.58
C SER A 9 -8.52 6.23 15.45
N ASP A 10 -9.34 5.63 14.59
CA ASP A 10 -8.97 4.63 13.61
C ASP A 10 -8.24 5.37 12.49
N THR A 11 -6.93 5.52 12.65
CA THR A 11 -6.11 6.18 11.64
C THR A 11 -5.94 5.21 10.49
N SER A 12 -6.82 5.33 9.50
CA SER A 12 -6.75 4.56 8.28
C SER A 12 -5.43 4.81 7.54
N PRO A 13 -4.90 3.80 6.80
CA PRO A 13 -3.71 3.96 5.98
C PRO A 13 -3.84 5.16 5.02
N LYS A 14 -2.86 6.07 5.04
CA LYS A 14 -2.78 7.21 4.12
C LYS A 14 -1.50 7.15 3.30
N ALA A 15 -1.62 6.96 1.99
CA ALA A 15 -0.47 7.03 1.09
C ALA A 15 0.04 8.47 0.91
N SER A 16 1.35 8.57 0.67
CA SER A 16 2.09 9.83 0.52
C SER A 16 1.79 10.60 -0.77
N ASN A 17 1.23 9.94 -1.80
CA ASN A 17 0.82 10.53 -3.07
C ASN A 17 -0.44 9.82 -3.58
N THR A 18 -1.59 10.21 -3.04
CA THR A 18 -2.88 9.77 -3.57
C THR A 18 -3.33 10.78 -4.62
N GLY A 19 -2.94 10.56 -5.86
CA GLY A 19 -3.51 11.30 -6.99
C GLY A 19 -4.96 10.87 -7.22
N ASP A 20 -5.79 11.82 -7.67
CA ASP A 20 -7.15 11.50 -8.10
C ASP A 20 -7.08 10.52 -9.28
N GLY A 21 -7.70 9.34 -9.12
CA GLY A 21 -7.70 8.30 -10.16
C GLY A 21 -6.52 7.33 -10.13
N ASP A 22 -5.65 7.38 -9.11
CA ASP A 22 -4.62 6.34 -8.93
C ASP A 22 -5.19 5.00 -8.44
N GLU A 23 -6.45 5.01 -7.98
CA GLU A 23 -7.18 3.89 -7.37
C GLU A 23 -6.43 3.28 -6.19
N PHE A 24 -5.91 4.12 -5.30
CA PHE A 24 -5.38 3.66 -4.03
C PHE A 24 -6.45 2.88 -3.26
N GLY A 25 -6.13 1.63 -2.91
CA GLY A 25 -7.09 0.71 -2.28
C GLY A 25 -7.69 -0.31 -3.24
N PHE A 26 -7.28 -0.35 -4.51
CA PHE A 26 -7.79 -1.31 -5.51
C PHE A 26 -7.68 -2.77 -5.05
N ALA A 27 -6.52 -3.16 -4.52
CA ALA A 27 -6.32 -4.45 -3.87
C ALA A 27 -5.59 -4.28 -2.54
N LEU A 28 -5.90 -5.18 -1.60
CA LEU A 28 -5.38 -5.17 -0.23
C LEU A 28 -4.83 -6.55 0.12
N ALA A 29 -3.69 -6.59 0.80
CA ALA A 29 -3.13 -7.80 1.38
C ALA A 29 -2.63 -7.53 2.81
N LEU A 30 -3.25 -8.18 3.78
CA LEU A 30 -2.89 -8.09 5.20
C LEU A 30 -2.06 -9.31 5.61
N SER A 31 -0.98 -9.09 6.36
CA SER A 31 -0.18 -10.15 6.95
C SER A 31 -0.96 -10.93 8.01
N THR A 32 -0.57 -12.18 8.26
CA THR A 32 -1.24 -13.07 9.22
C THR A 32 -1.27 -12.50 10.64
N ASP A 33 -0.22 -11.77 11.04
CA ASP A 33 -0.12 -11.13 12.35
C ASP A 33 -0.89 -9.79 12.42
N GLY A 34 -1.48 -9.34 11.31
CA GLY A 34 -2.25 -8.10 11.23
C GLY A 34 -1.42 -6.82 11.32
N THR A 35 -0.09 -6.91 11.31
CA THR A 35 0.79 -5.75 11.52
C THR A 35 1.27 -5.10 10.22
N THR A 36 1.14 -5.76 9.09
CA THR A 36 1.61 -5.27 7.78
C THR A 36 0.49 -5.32 6.76
N LEU A 37 0.23 -4.19 6.12
CA LEU A 37 -0.79 -4.06 5.07
C LEU A 37 -0.12 -3.56 3.79
N ALA A 38 -0.26 -4.31 2.71
CA ALA A 38 0.02 -3.82 1.37
C ALA A 38 -1.27 -3.32 0.73
N VAL A 39 -1.20 -2.15 0.09
CA VAL A 39 -2.30 -1.48 -0.61
C VAL A 39 -1.81 -1.11 -2.01
N SER A 40 -2.53 -1.50 -3.05
CA SER A 40 -2.16 -1.13 -4.41
C SER A 40 -2.84 0.15 -4.89
N ALA A 41 -2.21 0.77 -5.90
CA ALA A 41 -2.74 1.86 -6.69
C ALA A 41 -2.29 1.61 -8.15
N PRO A 42 -3.00 0.76 -8.91
CA PRO A 42 -2.54 0.29 -10.23
C PRO A 42 -2.46 1.39 -11.29
N TRP A 43 -3.07 2.57 -11.03
CA TRP A 43 -3.10 3.69 -11.97
C TRP A 43 -2.16 4.83 -11.58
N GLU A 44 -1.39 4.65 -10.50
CA GLU A 44 -0.35 5.59 -10.09
C GLU A 44 0.70 5.79 -11.21
N SER A 45 1.06 7.04 -11.46
CA SER A 45 1.67 7.46 -12.72
C SER A 45 3.10 8.02 -12.60
N SER A 46 3.74 7.92 -11.42
CA SER A 46 5.14 8.37 -11.29
C SER A 46 6.10 7.55 -12.15
N LYS A 47 7.23 8.14 -12.54
CA LYS A 47 8.27 7.47 -13.34
C LYS A 47 9.34 6.77 -12.52
N SER A 48 9.24 6.79 -11.19
CA SER A 48 10.27 6.16 -10.36
C SER A 48 10.22 4.64 -10.44
N ALA A 49 11.36 4.01 -10.19
CA ALA A 49 11.51 2.56 -10.12
C ALA A 49 12.01 2.14 -8.74
N GLY A 50 11.69 0.90 -8.34
CA GLY A 50 12.14 0.35 -7.06
C GLY A 50 11.40 0.94 -5.86
N ILE A 51 12.11 1.14 -4.75
CA ILE A 51 11.51 1.45 -3.44
C ILE A 51 11.78 2.91 -3.09
N ASN A 52 10.72 3.61 -2.65
CA ASN A 52 10.75 4.97 -2.11
C ASN A 52 11.30 6.02 -3.08
N GLY A 53 11.12 5.81 -4.39
CA GLY A 53 11.50 6.77 -5.42
C GLY A 53 10.66 8.05 -5.41
N ASP A 54 11.05 8.97 -6.29
CA ASP A 54 10.31 10.23 -6.52
C ASP A 54 8.89 9.96 -7.05
N ARG A 55 7.92 10.70 -6.56
CA ARG A 55 6.49 10.49 -6.85
C ARG A 55 5.96 11.44 -7.93
N SER A 56 6.85 12.08 -8.70
CA SER A 56 6.44 12.92 -9.81
C SER A 56 6.04 12.09 -11.01
N ASP A 57 4.92 12.45 -11.61
CA ASP A 57 4.37 11.80 -12.79
C ASP A 57 5.35 11.73 -13.96
N GLY A 58 5.26 10.64 -14.72
CA GLY A 58 6.02 10.46 -15.95
C GLY A 58 5.92 9.08 -16.60
N ALA A 59 5.17 8.14 -16.02
CA ALA A 59 4.83 6.85 -16.60
C ALA A 59 3.37 6.51 -16.28
N ALA A 60 2.46 6.96 -17.15
CA ALA A 60 1.02 6.81 -16.99
C ALA A 60 0.60 5.35 -16.73
N TYR A 61 -0.20 5.14 -15.67
CA TYR A 61 -0.72 3.83 -15.29
C TYR A 61 0.36 2.76 -15.08
N SER A 62 1.56 3.16 -14.66
CA SER A 62 2.66 2.22 -14.36
C SER A 62 2.40 1.44 -13.07
N GLY A 63 1.61 2.01 -12.16
CA GLY A 63 1.11 1.38 -10.95
C GLY A 63 2.11 1.38 -9.81
N ALA A 64 1.58 1.27 -8.58
CA ALA A 64 2.35 1.26 -7.35
C ALA A 64 1.75 0.35 -6.28
N VAL A 65 2.59 -0.06 -5.33
CA VAL A 65 2.16 -0.71 -4.09
C VAL A 65 2.74 0.05 -2.90
N TYR A 66 1.89 0.31 -1.92
CA TYR A 66 2.22 0.96 -0.66
C TYR A 66 2.21 -0.07 0.45
N VAL A 67 3.23 -0.07 1.30
CA VAL A 67 3.30 -0.94 2.47
C VAL A 67 3.13 -0.08 3.72
N PHE A 68 2.24 -0.50 4.60
CA PHE A 68 1.98 0.12 5.88
C PHE A 68 2.26 -0.86 7.01
N THR A 69 2.73 -0.33 8.13
CA THR A 69 2.86 -1.06 9.39
C THR A 69 1.93 -0.48 10.44
N GLN A 70 1.28 -1.37 11.18
CA GLN A 70 0.44 -0.99 12.32
C GLN A 70 1.30 -0.92 13.58
N GLN A 71 1.26 0.22 14.26
CA GLN A 71 1.90 0.42 15.54
C GLN A 71 1.00 1.28 16.44
N ASP A 72 0.77 0.82 17.68
CA ASP A 72 0.01 1.55 18.71
C ASP A 72 -1.38 2.03 18.26
N GLY A 73 -2.06 1.22 17.43
CA GLY A 73 -3.38 1.53 16.88
C GLY A 73 -3.34 2.47 15.67
N ALA A 74 -2.16 2.78 15.13
CA ALA A 74 -2.01 3.62 13.96
C ALA A 74 -1.28 2.95 12.80
N TRP A 75 -1.69 3.27 11.56
CA TRP A 75 -1.03 2.82 10.35
C TRP A 75 -0.06 3.87 9.84
N ALA A 76 1.21 3.49 9.67
CA ALA A 76 2.24 4.34 9.08
C ALA A 76 2.72 3.73 7.76
N GLN A 77 2.83 4.56 6.70
CA GLN A 77 3.43 4.11 5.45
C GLN A 77 4.92 3.85 5.67
N GLN A 78 5.34 2.61 5.41
CA GLN A 78 6.72 2.18 5.51
C GLN A 78 7.43 2.17 4.15
N ALA A 79 6.71 1.88 3.07
CA ALA A 79 7.28 1.85 1.73
C ALA A 79 6.30 2.31 0.64
N TYR A 80 6.88 2.79 -0.45
CA TYR A 80 6.27 2.98 -1.76
C TYR A 80 7.07 2.17 -2.76
N ILE A 81 6.44 1.28 -3.52
CA ILE A 81 7.09 0.28 -4.34
C ILE A 81 6.58 0.40 -5.77
N LYS A 82 7.54 0.49 -6.69
CA LYS A 82 7.36 0.53 -8.14
C LYS A 82 8.07 -0.65 -8.79
N ALA A 83 7.59 -1.06 -9.97
CA ALA A 83 8.31 -2.01 -10.80
C ALA A 83 9.74 -1.50 -11.12
N SER A 84 10.72 -2.40 -11.19
CA SER A 84 12.10 -2.03 -11.56
C SER A 84 12.22 -1.51 -13.00
N ASN A 85 11.29 -1.92 -13.85
CA ASN A 85 11.17 -1.55 -15.26
C ASN A 85 9.94 -0.66 -15.47
N THR A 86 9.77 0.37 -14.66
CA THR A 86 8.57 1.24 -14.69
C THR A 86 8.34 1.82 -16.09
N GLU A 87 7.33 1.28 -16.77
CA GLU A 87 6.87 1.73 -18.08
C GLU A 87 5.38 2.07 -18.05
N GLN A 88 4.92 2.78 -19.07
CA GLN A 88 3.51 3.14 -19.18
C GLN A 88 2.66 1.86 -19.32
N PHE A 89 1.52 1.84 -18.64
CA PHE A 89 0.57 0.73 -18.67
C PHE A 89 1.07 -0.62 -18.10
N ASP A 90 2.18 -0.62 -17.35
CA ASP A 90 2.62 -1.82 -16.63
C ASP A 90 1.62 -2.28 -15.57
N THR A 91 0.85 -1.35 -15.00
CA THR A 91 -0.18 -1.62 -13.98
C THR A 91 0.32 -2.44 -12.79
N PHE A 92 1.55 -2.18 -12.35
CA PHE A 92 2.15 -2.87 -11.22
C PHE A 92 1.25 -2.79 -9.98
N GLY A 93 1.03 -3.92 -9.31
CA GLY A 93 0.13 -4.00 -8.15
C GLY A 93 -1.34 -4.25 -8.49
N TYR A 94 -1.71 -4.56 -9.75
CA TYR A 94 -3.08 -4.93 -10.12
C TYR A 94 -3.65 -6.09 -9.27
N ALA A 95 -2.79 -7.04 -8.87
CA ALA A 95 -3.11 -8.05 -7.87
C ALA A 95 -1.98 -8.16 -6.85
N ILE A 96 -2.34 -8.26 -5.57
CA ILE A 96 -1.41 -8.50 -4.48
C ILE A 96 -1.97 -9.59 -3.56
N GLN A 97 -1.07 -10.36 -2.97
CA GLN A 97 -1.42 -11.37 -1.98
C GLN A 97 -0.29 -11.48 -0.95
N ALA A 98 -0.66 -11.51 0.32
CA ALA A 98 0.25 -11.89 1.38
C ALA A 98 0.32 -13.42 1.40
N CYS A 99 1.53 -13.97 1.26
CA CYS A 99 1.72 -15.39 1.48
C CYS A 99 1.63 -15.65 2.99
N PRO A 100 0.73 -16.52 3.46
CA PRO A 100 0.75 -16.92 4.85
C PRO A 100 2.03 -17.73 5.11
N CYS A 101 2.85 -17.28 6.07
CA CYS A 101 3.92 -18.12 6.60
C CYS A 101 3.30 -19.40 7.17
N ARG A 102 3.52 -20.55 6.51
CA ARG A 102 3.28 -21.85 7.14
C ARG A 102 4.50 -22.16 8.00
N GLU A 103 4.31 -22.33 9.30
CA GLU A 103 5.33 -22.93 10.14
C GLU A 103 5.71 -24.30 9.57
N LYS A 104 7.01 -24.54 9.41
CA LYS A 104 7.53 -25.89 9.14
C LYS A 104 7.28 -26.70 10.42
N THR A 105 6.25 -27.54 10.41
CA THR A 105 6.13 -28.67 11.35
C THR A 105 7.27 -29.66 11.16
#